data_AF-A0A957LK56-F1
#
_entry.id   AF-A0A957LK56-F1
#
_cell.length_a   1.000
_cell.length_b   1.000
_cell.length_c   1.000
_cell.angle_alpha   90.00
_cell.angle_beta   90.00
_cell.angle_gamma   90.00
#
_symmetry.space_group_name_H-M   'P 1'
#
loop_
_entity.id
_entity.type
_entity.pdbx_description
1 polymer ?
#
loop_
_entity_poly.entity_id
_entity_poly.type
_entity_poly.pdbx_seq_one_letter_code
_entity_poly.pdbx_strand_id
1 'polypeptide(L)' 'AGRVMLWVVGLFNPAAREVIEMLYEFEEPFIVDHTRYAAAFGANPTPHKEAIRETVAWYQAQHKQAVVA' A
#
# COMPACT_ATOMS: atom_id res chain seq x y z
N ALA A 1 -8.03 10.68 -21.63
CA ALA A 1 -6.79 11.24 -22.22
C ALA A 1 -5.51 10.58 -21.68
N GLY A 2 -5.39 10.34 -20.36
CA GLY A 2 -4.16 9.80 -19.75
C GLY A 2 -3.74 8.38 -20.19
N ARG A 3 -4.68 7.43 -20.29
CA ARG A 3 -4.37 6.03 -20.61
C ARG A 3 -3.74 5.82 -22.00
N VAL A 4 -4.28 6.47 -23.03
CA VAL A 4 -3.74 6.39 -24.40
C VAL A 4 -2.35 7.02 -24.48
N MET A 5 -2.14 8.15 -23.79
CA MET A 5 -0.83 8.79 -23.70
C MET A 5 0.20 7.89 -22.99
N LEU A 6 -0.16 7.28 -21.86
CA LEU A 6 0.69 6.33 -21.15
C LEU A 6 1.03 5.12 -22.02
N TRP A 7 0.05 4.61 -22.78
CA TRP A 7 0.25 3.51 -23.73
C TRP A 7 1.26 3.85 -24.83
N VAL A 8 1.18 5.04 -25.41
CA VAL A 8 2.16 5.52 -26.41
C VAL A 8 3.55 5.68 -25.80
N VAL A 9 3.66 6.24 -24.60
CA VAL A 9 4.96 6.42 -23.91
C VAL A 9 5.56 5.08 -23.50
N GLY A 10 4.74 4.10 -23.10
CA GLY A 10 5.16 2.74 -22.72
C GLY A 10 5.77 1.92 -23.87
N LEU A 11 5.59 2.34 -25.13
CA LEU A 11 6.30 1.74 -26.28
C LEU A 11 7.80 2.08 -26.28
N PHE A 12 8.20 3.17 -25.62
CA PHE A 12 9.58 3.68 -25.64
C PHE A 12 10.23 3.73 -24.25
N ASN A 13 9.45 3.58 -23.18
CA ASN A 13 9.93 3.59 -21.80
C ASN A 13 9.41 2.38 -21.01
N PRO A 14 10.27 1.42 -20.62
CA PRO A 14 9.89 0.24 -19.85
C PRO A 14 9.18 0.57 -18.53
N ALA A 15 9.63 1.58 -17.78
CA ALA A 15 8.99 1.98 -16.52
C ALA A 15 7.56 2.50 -16.75
N ALA A 16 7.32 3.22 -17.84
CA ALA A 16 5.96 3.67 -18.19
C ALA A 16 5.07 2.51 -18.66
N ARG A 17 5.65 1.44 -19.24
CA ARG A 17 4.94 0.23 -19.63
C ARG A 17 4.42 -0.55 -18.40
N GLU A 18 5.24 -0.68 -17.37
CA GLU A 18 4.84 -1.32 -16.09
C GLU A 18 3.68 -0.56 -15.42
N VAL A 19 3.67 0.77 -15.49
CA VAL A 19 2.58 1.60 -14.92
C VAL A 19 1.22 1.30 -15.57
N ILE A 20 1.20 0.87 -16.83
CA ILE A 20 -0.05 0.49 -17.51
C ILE A 20 -0.63 -0.79 -16.90
N GLU A 21 0.22 -1.75 -16.52
CA GLU A 21 -0.22 -2.98 -15.86
C GLU A 21 -0.76 -2.72 -14.45
N MET A 22 -0.35 -1.62 -13.83
CA MET A 22 -0.81 -1.17 -12.51
C MET A 22 -2.02 -0.21 -12.55
N LEU A 23 -2.46 0.23 -13.74
CA LEU A 23 -3.55 1.22 -13.87
C LEU A 23 -4.87 0.77 -13.21
N TYR A 24 -5.11 -0.54 -13.12
CA TYR A 24 -6.32 -1.08 -12.48
C TYR A 24 -6.45 -0.64 -11.01
N GLU A 25 -5.34 -0.39 -10.31
CA GLU A 25 -5.35 0.12 -8.92
C GLU A 25 -5.87 1.55 -8.81
N PHE A 26 -5.88 2.30 -9.93
CA PHE A 26 -6.31 3.69 -10.02
C PHE A 26 -7.64 3.88 -10.77
N GLU A 27 -7.95 2.97 -11.70
CA GLU A 27 -9.17 3.03 -12.52
C GLU A 27 -10.39 2.41 -11.80
N GLU A 28 -10.16 1.49 -10.86
CA GLU A 28 -11.22 0.80 -10.12
C GLU A 28 -11.17 1.12 -8.61
N PRO A 29 -12.29 0.94 -7.88
CA PRO A 29 -12.30 1.09 -6.43
C PRO A 29 -11.34 0.10 -5.73
N PHE A 30 -10.39 0.63 -4.96
CA PHE A 30 -9.50 -0.17 -4.11
C PHE A 30 -10.22 -0.62 -2.82
N ILE A 31 -11.06 -1.64 -2.93
CA ILE A 31 -11.86 -2.16 -1.81
C ILE A 31 -11.09 -3.28 -1.10
N VAL A 32 -10.74 -3.04 0.16
CA VAL A 32 -10.17 -4.07 1.05
C VAL A 32 -11.31 -4.71 1.86
N ASP A 33 -11.84 -5.82 1.37
CA ASP A 33 -12.89 -6.60 2.06
C ASP A 33 -12.29 -7.78 2.85
N HIS A 34 -12.41 -7.71 4.17
CA HIS A 34 -11.94 -8.74 5.10
C HIS A 34 -13.06 -9.67 5.60
N THR A 35 -14.28 -9.59 5.03
CA THR A 35 -15.45 -10.33 5.52
C THR A 35 -15.23 -11.84 5.52
N ARG A 36 -14.58 -12.39 4.49
CA ARG A 36 -14.30 -13.83 4.43
C ARG A 36 -13.34 -14.29 5.54
N TYR A 37 -12.33 -13.48 5.84
CA TYR A 37 -11.40 -13.72 6.93
C TYR A 37 -12.12 -13.63 8.29
N ALA A 38 -12.91 -12.56 8.49
CA ALA A 38 -13.69 -12.36 9.71
C ALA A 38 -14.68 -13.51 9.96
N ALA A 39 -15.32 -14.01 8.90
CA ALA A 39 -16.24 -15.14 9.00
C ALA A 39 -15.53 -16.46 9.38
N ALA A 40 -14.32 -16.68 8.87
CA ALA A 40 -13.57 -17.92 9.11
C ALA A 40 -12.86 -17.94 10.47
N PHE A 41 -12.36 -16.79 10.95
CA PHE A 41 -11.44 -16.72 12.08
C PHE A 41 -11.89 -15.76 13.20
N GLY A 42 -12.99 -15.04 13.01
CA GLY A 42 -13.27 -13.82 13.76
C GLY A 42 -12.38 -12.67 13.28
N ALA A 43 -12.75 -11.44 13.60
CA ALA A 43 -11.91 -10.28 13.31
C ALA A 43 -12.01 -9.25 14.42
N ASN A 44 -10.84 -8.78 14.86
CA ASN A 44 -10.68 -7.60 15.69
C ASN A 44 -9.53 -6.76 15.08
N PRO A 45 -9.76 -6.12 13.90
CA PRO A 45 -8.71 -5.38 13.23
C PRO A 45 -8.28 -4.19 14.10
N THR A 46 -6.98 -4.02 14.29
CA THR A 46 -6.45 -2.86 15.01
C THR A 46 -6.81 -1.57 14.27
N PRO A 47 -7.46 -0.60 14.92
CA PRO A 47 -7.77 0.68 14.29
C PRO A 47 -6.50 1.34 13.76
N HIS A 48 -6.54 1.91 12.55
CA HIS A 48 -5.34 2.49 11.92
C HIS A 48 -4.62 3.53 12.78
N LYS A 49 -5.37 4.37 13.51
CA LYS A 49 -4.78 5.36 14.44
C LYS A 49 -3.94 4.72 15.55
N GLU A 50 -4.32 3.53 16.00
CA GLU A 50 -3.60 2.75 17.01
C GLU A 50 -2.39 2.06 16.38
N ALA A 51 -2.60 1.32 15.29
CA ALA A 51 -1.53 0.61 14.57
C ALA A 51 -0.38 1.55 14.16
N ILE A 52 -0.70 2.73 13.63
CA ILE A 52 0.31 3.73 13.23
C ILE A 52 1.08 4.23 14.44
N ARG A 53 0.37 4.61 15.52
CA ARG A 53 0.97 5.14 16.74
C ARG A 53 1.95 4.13 17.35
N GLU A 54 1.53 2.88 17.47
CA GLU A 54 2.34 1.81 18.06
C GLU A 54 3.55 1.47 17.20
N THR A 55 3.37 1.40 15.88
CA THR A 55 4.46 1.13 14.93
C THR A 55 5.53 2.21 14.99
N VAL A 56 5.14 3.49 15.01
CA VAL A 56 6.09 4.62 15.12
C VAL A 56 6.79 4.61 16.48
N ALA A 57 6.04 4.37 17.57
CA ALA A 57 6.62 4.29 18.91
C ALA A 57 7.66 3.16 19.01
N TRP A 58 7.33 1.98 18.49
CA TRP A 58 8.26 0.86 18.41
C TRP A 58 9.51 1.21 17.60
N TYR A 59 9.35 1.80 16.42
CA TYR A 59 10.48 2.17 15.55
C TYR A 59 11.44 3.14 16.24
N GLN A 60 10.90 4.17 16.91
CA GLN A 60 11.68 5.14 17.67
C GLN A 60 12.42 4.50 18.86
N ALA A 61 11.79 3.56 19.57
CA ALA A 61 12.42 2.86 20.68
C ALA A 61 13.63 2.02 20.24
N GLN A 62 13.52 1.34 19.09
CA GLN A 62 14.61 0.55 18.52
C GLN A 62 15.78 1.42 18.02
N HIS A 63 15.48 2.55 17.39
CA HIS A 63 16.51 3.41 16.79
C HIS A 63 17.10 4.44 17.77
N LYS A 64 16.45 4.72 18.90
CA LYS A 64 17.06 5.47 20.01
C LYS A 64 18.22 4.71 20.66
N GLN A 65 18.25 3.37 20.58
CA GLN A 65 19.38 2.58 21.11
C GLN A 65 20.61 2.60 20.18
N ALA A 66 20.42 2.80 18.87
CA ALA A 66 21.50 2.79 17.89
C ALA A 66 22.35 4.08 17.85
N VAL A 67 21.87 5.18 18.45
CA VAL A 67 22.54 6.50 18.44
C VAL A 67 23.31 6.77 19.76
N VAL A 68 23.15 5.91 20.77
CA VAL A 68 23.78 6.07 22.10
C VAL A 68 24.92 5.06 22.33
N ALA A 69 25.28 4.27 21.32
CA ALA A 69 26.43 3.35 21.35
C ALA A 69 27.63 3.94 20.61
#